data_AF-A0A7C5QWV6-F1
#
_entry.id   AF-A0A7C5QWV6-F1
#
_cell.length_a   1.000
_cell.length_b   1.000
_cell.length_c   1.000
_cell.angle_alpha   90.00
_cell.angle_beta   90.00
_cell.angle_gamma   90.00
#
_symmetry.space_group_name_H-M   'P 1'
#
loop_
_entity.id
_entity.type
_entity.pdbx_description
1 polymer ?
#
loop_
_entity_poly.entity_id
_entity_poly.type
_entity_poly.pdbx_seq_one_letter_code
_entity_poly.pdbx_strand_id
1 'polypeptide(L)' 'VIRGGVVLGGATVPTLHDHRLAMSALVLGLASHTPIAIDDARMINTSFPTFFKLMDKIGARMEIRQ' A
#
# COMPACT_ATOMS: atom_id res chain seq x y z
N VAL A 1 -19.52 -7.32 7.28
CA VAL A 1 -19.91 -5.94 7.65
C VAL A 1 -18.64 -5.18 7.98
N ILE A 2 -18.41 -4.03 7.36
CA ILE A 2 -17.28 -3.15 7.69
C ILE A 2 -17.80 -2.07 8.63
N ARG A 3 -17.16 -1.91 9.78
CA ARG A 3 -17.36 -0.75 10.67
C ARG A 3 -16.12 0.13 10.52
N GLY A 4 -16.31 1.35 10.05
CA GLY A 4 -15.21 2.30 9.92
C GLY A 4 -14.61 2.68 11.28
N GLY A 5 -13.46 3.34 11.26
CA GLY A 5 -12.78 3.77 12.46
C GLY A 5 -11.33 4.13 12.19
N VAL A 6 -10.59 4.31 13.28
CA VAL A 6 -9.16 4.60 13.25
C VAL A 6 -8.39 3.36 12.81
N VAL A 7 -7.43 3.55 11.91
CA VAL A 7 -6.50 2.50 11.47
C VAL A 7 -5.18 2.70 12.18
N LEU A 8 -4.82 1.79 13.09
CA LEU A 8 -3.53 1.87 13.81
C LEU A 8 -2.34 1.69 12.87
N GLY A 9 -2.45 0.78 11.90
CA GLY A 9 -1.38 0.43 10.98
C GLY A 9 -0.25 -0.37 11.65
N GLY A 10 0.99 -0.24 11.16
CA GLY A 10 2.18 -0.91 11.73
C GLY A 10 2.34 -2.38 11.36
N ALA A 11 1.50 -2.91 10.47
CA ALA A 11 1.57 -4.28 9.99
C ALA A 11 2.23 -4.38 8.61
N THR A 12 2.76 -5.57 8.31
CA THR A 12 3.11 -5.97 6.94
C THR A 12 2.01 -6.88 6.40
N VAL A 13 1.39 -6.50 5.29
CA VAL A 13 0.29 -7.23 4.66
C VAL A 13 0.86 -8.21 3.63
N PRO A 14 0.52 -9.52 3.70
CA PRO A 14 0.88 -10.46 2.66
C PRO A 14 0.05 -10.19 1.40
N THR A 15 0.73 -9.99 0.27
CA THR A 15 0.07 -9.60 -0.99
C THR A 15 -0.55 -10.76 -1.75
N LEU A 16 -0.13 -11.99 -1.46
CA LEU A 16 -0.67 -13.21 -2.08
C LEU A 16 -0.71 -13.14 -3.62
N HIS A 17 0.29 -12.50 -4.22
CA HIS A 17 0.40 -12.25 -5.66
C HIS A 17 -0.74 -11.43 -6.27
N ASP A 18 -1.49 -10.67 -5.48
CA ASP A 18 -2.55 -9.78 -5.95
C ASP A 18 -2.13 -8.30 -5.90
N HIS A 19 -2.07 -7.67 -7.08
CA HIS A 19 -1.71 -6.26 -7.24
C HIS A 19 -2.70 -5.31 -6.58
N ARG A 20 -4.00 -5.66 -6.54
CA ARG A 20 -5.04 -4.85 -5.91
C ARG A 20 -4.93 -4.91 -4.41
N LEU A 21 -4.68 -6.09 -3.83
CA LEU A 21 -4.45 -6.22 -2.39
C LEU A 21 -3.24 -5.38 -1.97
N ALA A 22 -2.15 -5.47 -2.74
CA ALA A 22 -0.95 -4.67 -2.52
C ALA A 22 -1.23 -3.17 -2.57
N MET A 23 -1.87 -2.67 -3.64
CA MET A 23 -2.20 -1.25 -3.78
C MET A 23 -3.18 -0.75 -2.71
N SER A 24 -4.22 -1.54 -2.38
CA SER A 24 -5.19 -1.16 -1.34
C SER A 24 -4.55 -1.07 0.04
N ALA A 25 -3.63 -1.97 0.39
CA ALA A 25 -2.89 -1.91 1.64
C ALA A 25 -2.00 -0.66 1.73
N LEU A 26 -1.30 -0.31 0.63
CA LEU A 26 -0.49 0.89 0.56
C LEU A 26 -1.32 2.17 0.68
N VAL A 27 -2.49 2.24 0.02
CA VAL A 27 -3.42 3.37 0.14
C VAL A 27 -3.98 3.47 1.56
N LEU A 28 -4.31 2.35 2.20
CA LEU A 28 -4.72 2.32 3.60
C LEU A 28 -3.62 2.88 4.53
N GLY A 29 -2.36 2.58 4.23
CA GLY A 29 -1.19 3.09 4.96
C GLY A 29 -1.14 4.61 5.03
N LEU A 30 -1.60 5.31 3.99
CA LEU A 30 -1.64 6.78 3.95
C LEU A 30 -2.62 7.40 4.96
N ALA A 31 -3.64 6.63 5.38
CA ALA A 31 -4.65 7.07 6.36
C ALA A 31 -4.44 6.47 7.76
N SER A 32 -3.35 5.71 7.96
CA SER A 32 -3.07 5.00 9.21
C SER A 32 -2.14 5.81 10.13
N HIS A 33 -2.22 5.57 11.45
CA HIS A 33 -1.33 6.22 12.42
C HIS A 33 0.13 5.79 12.27
N THR A 34 0.35 4.50 11.99
CA THR A 34 1.67 3.91 11.80
C THR A 34 1.76 3.31 10.40
N PRO A 35 2.86 3.49 9.64
CA PRO A 35 2.95 2.98 8.28
C PRO A 35 2.58 1.51 8.13
N ILE A 36 1.91 1.18 7.03
CA ILE A 36 1.63 -0.19 6.60
C ILE A 36 2.65 -0.56 5.52
N ALA A 37 3.20 -1.77 5.60
CA ALA A 37 4.05 -2.35 4.59
C ALA A 37 3.34 -3.49 3.84
N ILE A 38 3.88 -3.86 2.69
CA ILE A 38 3.51 -5.06 1.93
C ILE A 38 4.75 -5.93 1.75
N ASP A 39 4.58 -7.23 1.60
CA ASP A 39 5.70 -8.18 1.40
C ASP A 39 6.27 -8.17 -0.02
N ASP A 40 5.47 -7.87 -1.04
CA ASP A 40 5.90 -7.90 -2.45
C ASP A 40 5.19 -6.86 -3.33
N ALA A 41 5.97 -5.91 -3.87
CA ALA A 41 5.46 -4.88 -4.78
C ALA A 41 5.52 -5.29 -6.28
N ARG A 42 6.14 -6.42 -6.64
CA ARG A 42 6.41 -6.79 -8.04
C ARG A 42 5.13 -6.94 -8.87
N MET A 43 4.06 -7.45 -8.26
CA MET A 43 2.77 -7.61 -8.94
C MET A 43 2.10 -6.28 -9.31
N ILE A 44 2.40 -5.20 -8.59
CA ILE A 44 1.92 -3.85 -8.97
C ILE A 44 2.51 -3.47 -10.34
N ASN A 45 3.79 -3.79 -10.58
CA ASN A 45 4.47 -3.43 -11.82
C ASN A 45 3.91 -4.15 -13.06
N THR A 46 3.26 -5.30 -12.91
CA THR A 46 2.66 -6.00 -14.07
C THR A 46 1.34 -5.37 -14.51
N SER A 47 0.59 -4.73 -13.60
CA SER A 47 -0.71 -4.12 -13.90
C SER A 47 -0.67 -2.60 -14.00
N PHE A 48 0.13 -1.95 -13.16
CA PHE A 48 0.22 -0.49 -13.05
C PHE A 48 1.66 -0.04 -12.76
N PRO A 49 2.56 -0.10 -13.78
CA PRO A 49 3.98 0.21 -13.63
C PRO A 49 4.29 1.61 -13.06
N THR A 50 3.41 2.58 -13.32
CA THR A 50 3.57 3.97 -12.90
C THR A 50 2.90 4.31 -11.57
N PHE A 51 2.38 3.31 -10.84
CA PHE A 51 1.67 3.50 -9.57
C PHE A 51 2.45 4.37 -8.58
N PHE A 52 3.67 3.96 -8.20
CA PHE A 52 4.47 4.69 -7.21
C PHE A 52 4.80 6.12 -7.67
N LYS A 53 5.10 6.30 -8.97
CA LYS A 53 5.35 7.62 -9.56
C LYS A 53 4.11 8.52 -9.51
N LEU A 54 2.93 7.95 -9.76
CA LEU A 54 1.67 8.69 -9.66
C LEU A 54 1.38 9.08 -8.20
N MET A 55 1.56 8.13 -7.27
CA MET A 55 1.34 8.35 -5.84
C MET A 55 2.26 9.46 -5.32
N ASP A 56 3.55 9.44 -5.68
CA ASP A 56 4.51 10.50 -5.37
C ASP A 56 4.06 11.86 -5.94
N LYS A 57 3.62 11.91 -7.21
CA LYS A 57 3.14 13.14 -7.87
C LYS A 57 1.93 13.77 -7.16
N ILE A 58 1.09 12.97 -6.49
CA ILE A 58 -0.07 13.46 -5.73
C ILE A 58 0.25 13.67 -4.24
N GLY A 59 1.51 13.57 -3.83
CA GLY A 59 1.99 13.87 -2.49
C GLY A 59 1.94 12.69 -1.50
N ALA A 60 1.68 11.47 -1.98
CA ALA A 60 1.76 10.29 -1.12
C ALA A 60 3.22 9.91 -0.85
N ARG A 61 3.56 9.70 0.42
CA ARG A 61 4.91 9.29 0.83
C ARG A 61 4.95 7.78 0.94
N MET A 62 5.68 7.15 0.02
CA MET A 62 5.89 5.69 -0.01
C MET A 62 7.38 5.42 -0.16
N GLU A 63 7.89 4.44 0.57
CA GLU A 63 9.30 4.05 0.55
C GLU A 63 9.40 2.56 0.23
N ILE A 64 10.41 2.19 -0.55
CA ILE A 64 10.77 0.79 -0.78
C ILE A 64 11.82 0.42 0.25
N ARG A 65 11.52 -0.57 1.10
CA ARG A 65 12.49 -1.15 2.04
C ARG A 65 13.21 -2.30 1.33
N GLN A 66 14.54 -2.26 1.35
CA GLN A 66 15.40 -3.36 0.90
C GLN A 66 15.48 -4.45 1.96
#